data_AF-A0AAJ2H2E0-F1
#
_entry.id   AF-A0AAJ2H2E0-F1
#
_cell.length_a   1.000
_cell.length_b   1.000
_cell.length_c   1.000
_cell.angle_alpha   90.00
_cell.angle_beta   90.00
_cell.angle_gamma   90.00
#
_symmetry.space_group_name_H-M   'P 1'
#
loop_
_entity.id
_entity.type
_entity.pdbx_description
1 polymer ?
#
loop_
_entity_poly.entity_id
_entity_poly.type
_entity_poly.pdbx_seq_one_letter_code
_entity_poly.pdbx_strand_id
1 'polypeptide(L)'
;MLATAVLAQQLEHYHQLCFLQSAPLATQLEEVLVWQKQRMRHIHQPLFSQPQYQKISVFLLDHLYSHAKIIGLVEQLDKALKEKIKLDRFLSKSIL
;
A
#
# COMPACT_ATOMS: atom_id res chain seq x y z
N MET A 1 21.27 9.98 2.49
CA MET A 1 20.19 9.89 3.50
C MET A 1 19.95 8.42 3.79
N LEU A 2 19.85 8.02 5.06
CA LEU A 2 19.55 6.63 5.44
C LEU A 2 18.12 6.29 4.97
N ALA A 3 17.89 5.10 4.41
CA ALA A 3 16.59 4.68 3.88
C ALA A 3 15.46 4.77 4.93
N THR A 4 15.80 4.61 6.20
CA THR A 4 14.91 4.76 7.35
C THR A 4 14.42 6.19 7.57
N ALA A 5 15.27 7.21 7.29
CA ALA A 5 14.86 8.61 7.38
C ALA A 5 13.88 8.98 6.26
N VAL A 6 14.09 8.45 5.05
CA VAL A 6 13.17 8.64 3.92
C VAL A 6 11.82 7.99 4.21
N LEU A 7 11.82 6.76 4.74
CA LEU A 7 10.58 6.07 5.10
C LEU A 7 9.81 6.81 6.20
N ALA A 8 10.50 7.29 7.24
CA ALA A 8 9.88 8.08 8.30
C ALA A 8 9.22 9.36 7.75
N GLN A 9 9.89 10.06 6.83
CA GLN A 9 9.34 11.25 6.17
C GLN A 9 8.11 10.91 5.31
N GLN A 10 8.15 9.81 4.56
CA GLN A 10 7.01 9.37 3.75
C GLN A 10 5.81 8.98 4.62
N LEU A 11 6.05 8.37 5.78
CA LEU A 11 5.00 8.02 6.73
C LEU A 11 4.39 9.26 7.37
N GLU A 12 5.20 10.24 7.75
CA GLU A 12 4.72 11.53 8.23
C GLU A 12 3.85 12.24 7.18
N HIS A 13 4.28 12.22 5.91
CA HIS A 13 3.48 12.76 4.81
C HIS A 13 2.17 11.99 4.62
N TYR A 14 2.18 10.66 4.77
CA TYR A 14 0.97 9.85 4.72
C TYR A 14 -0.05 10.29 5.78
N HIS A 15 0.38 10.51 7.02
CA HIS A 15 -0.49 10.97 8.12
C HIS A 15 -1.09 12.36 7.89
N GLN A 16 -0.49 13.16 7.01
CA GLN A 16 -0.97 14.49 6.64
C GLN A 16 -2.02 14.46 5.52
N LEU A 17 -2.29 13.30 4.90
CA LEU A 17 -3.24 13.20 3.79
C LEU A 17 -4.68 13.47 4.25
N CYS A 18 -5.35 14.38 3.54
CA CYS A 18 -6.68 14.90 3.91
C CYS A 18 -7.77 13.83 4.04
N PHE A 19 -7.67 12.71 3.31
CA PHE A 19 -8.67 11.64 3.38
C PHE A 19 -8.68 10.93 4.74
N LEU A 20 -7.58 10.96 5.50
CA LEU A 20 -7.53 10.39 6.86
C LEU A 20 -8.35 11.21 7.87
N GLN A 21 -8.65 12.47 7.55
CA GLN A 21 -9.32 13.42 8.44
C GLN A 21 -10.76 13.71 8.01
N SER A 22 -11.19 13.21 6.85
CA SER A 22 -12.49 13.51 6.23
C SER A 22 -13.20 12.22 5.83
N ALA A 23 -14.25 11.87 6.56
CA ALA A 23 -15.05 10.67 6.28
C ALA A 23 -15.63 10.66 4.84
N PRO A 24 -16.15 11.79 4.29
CA PRO A 24 -16.60 11.81 2.89
C PRO A 24 -15.49 11.50 1.89
N LEU A 25 -14.28 12.03 2.10
CA LEU A 25 -13.14 11.77 1.21
C LEU A 25 -12.65 10.33 1.33
N ALA A 26 -12.66 9.75 2.53
CA ALA A 26 -12.33 8.34 2.74
C ALA A 26 -13.30 7.42 2.00
N THR A 27 -14.61 7.71 2.05
CA THR A 27 -15.62 6.96 1.30
C THR A 27 -15.41 7.06 -0.21
N GLN A 28 -15.19 8.27 -0.73
CA GLN A 28 -14.92 8.46 -2.16
C GLN A 28 -13.64 7.73 -2.62
N LEU A 29 -12.59 7.74 -1.79
CA LEU A 29 -11.37 7.01 -2.09
C LEU A 29 -11.63 5.50 -2.18
N GLU A 30 -12.40 4.94 -1.25
CA GLU A 30 -12.75 3.51 -1.28
C GLU A 30 -13.56 3.17 -2.53
N GLU A 31 -14.54 3.99 -2.91
CA GLU A 31 -15.33 3.81 -4.13
C GLU A 31 -14.45 3.81 -5.39
N VAL A 32 -13.51 4.76 -5.49
CA VAL A 32 -12.56 4.84 -6.61
C VAL A 32 -11.65 3.60 -6.64
N LEU A 33 -11.16 3.13 -5.50
CA LEU A 33 -10.32 1.93 -5.41
C LEU A 33 -11.09 0.67 -5.83
N VAL A 34 -12.34 0.52 -5.40
CA VAL A 34 -13.23 -0.57 -5.82
C VAL A 34 -13.43 -0.54 -7.33
N TRP A 35 -13.75 0.62 -7.89
CA TRP A 35 -13.90 0.80 -9.34
C TRP A 35 -12.60 0.45 -10.08
N GLN A 36 -11.45 0.91 -9.59
CA GLN A 36 -10.15 0.64 -10.21
C GLN A 36 -9.84 -0.86 -10.20
N LYS A 37 -10.10 -1.56 -9.09
CA LYS A 37 -9.95 -3.03 -9.01
C LYS A 37 -10.83 -3.76 -10.01
N GLN A 38 -12.11 -3.37 -10.11
CA GLN A 38 -13.03 -3.97 -11.07
C GLN A 38 -12.57 -3.73 -12.51
N ARG A 39 -12.15 -2.50 -12.82
CA ARG A 39 -11.61 -2.14 -14.14
C ARG A 39 -10.35 -2.93 -14.48
N MET A 40 -9.41 -3.07 -13.55
CA MET A 40 -8.18 -3.85 -13.77
C MET A 40 -8.50 -5.33 -14.00
N ARG A 41 -9.43 -5.91 -13.22
CA ARG A 41 -9.90 -7.28 -13.42
C ARG A 41 -10.50 -7.47 -14.81
N HIS A 42 -11.26 -6.50 -15.30
CA HIS A 42 -11.90 -6.57 -16.61
C HIS A 42 -10.91 -6.38 -17.76
N ILE A 43 -10.14 -5.29 -17.76
CA ILE A 43 -9.22 -4.95 -18.86
C ILE A 43 -8.09 -5.98 -18.99
N HIS A 44 -7.54 -6.43 -17.86
CA HIS A 44 -6.41 -7.36 -17.85
C HIS A 44 -6.84 -8.82 -17.67
N GLN A 45 -8.14 -9.14 -17.79
CA GLN A 45 -8.64 -10.51 -17.66
C GLN A 45 -7.83 -11.51 -18.51
N PRO A 46 -7.53 -11.24 -19.81
CA PRO A 46 -6.83 -12.21 -20.64
C PRO A 46 -5.41 -12.50 -20.16
N LEU A 47 -4.77 -11.51 -19.51
CA LEU A 47 -3.44 -11.66 -18.94
C LEU A 47 -3.50 -12.34 -17.58
N PHE A 48 -4.41 -11.92 -16.71
CA PHE A 48 -4.56 -12.43 -15.34
C PHE A 48 -5.07 -13.87 -15.28
N SER A 49 -5.74 -14.34 -16.33
CA SER A 49 -6.15 -15.74 -16.47
C SER A 49 -5.00 -16.68 -16.85
N GLN A 50 -3.83 -16.17 -17.23
CA GLN A 50 -2.67 -17.01 -17.51
C GLN A 50 -2.02 -17.47 -16.18
N PRO A 51 -1.69 -18.76 -16.01
CA PRO A 51 -1.17 -19.28 -14.74
C PRO A 51 0.07 -18.54 -14.21
N GLN A 52 0.96 -18.11 -15.11
CA GLN A 52 2.17 -17.36 -14.77
C GLN A 52 1.91 -15.97 -14.16
N TYR A 53 0.77 -15.36 -14.49
CA TYR A 53 0.41 -14.02 -14.02
C TYR A 53 -0.63 -14.03 -12.89
N GLN A 54 -1.14 -15.20 -12.52
CA GLN A 54 -2.17 -15.30 -11.47
C GLN A 54 -1.66 -14.83 -10.10
N LYS A 55 -0.41 -15.10 -9.76
CA LYS A 55 0.18 -14.63 -8.49
C LYS A 55 0.32 -13.10 -8.44
N ILE A 56 0.79 -12.49 -9.52
CA ILE A 56 0.96 -11.03 -9.58
C ILE A 56 -0.39 -10.32 -9.66
N SER A 57 -1.40 -10.91 -10.32
CA SER A 57 -2.74 -10.32 -10.37
C SER A 57 -3.40 -10.29 -8.99
N VAL A 58 -3.30 -11.37 -8.21
CA VAL A 58 -3.75 -11.42 -6.82
C VAL A 58 -2.98 -10.41 -5.97
N PHE A 59 -1.65 -10.34 -6.11
CA PHE A 59 -0.84 -9.37 -5.38
C PHE A 59 -1.30 -7.92 -5.66
N LEU A 60 -1.46 -7.55 -6.92
CA LEU A 60 -1.88 -6.19 -7.28
C LEU A 60 -3.28 -5.90 -6.74
N LEU A 61 -4.25 -6.76 -7.04
CA LEU A 61 -5.66 -6.50 -6.73
C LEU A 61 -5.96 -6.56 -5.24
N ASP A 62 -5.36 -7.51 -4.52
CA ASP A 62 -5.76 -7.82 -3.15
C ASP A 62 -4.76 -7.31 -2.10
N HIS A 63 -3.56 -6.92 -2.50
CA HIS A 63 -2.57 -6.30 -1.61
C HIS A 63 -2.31 -4.84 -1.97
N LEU A 64 -1.86 -4.55 -3.20
CA LEU A 64 -1.42 -3.20 -3.55
C LEU A 64 -2.59 -2.21 -3.64
N TYR A 65 -3.73 -2.62 -4.21
CA TYR A 65 -4.93 -1.79 -4.31
C TYR A 65 -5.95 -2.02 -3.18
N SER A 66 -5.53 -2.63 -2.07
CA SER A 66 -6.39 -2.76 -0.90
C SER A 66 -6.06 -1.66 0.11
N HIS A 67 -7.01 -0.74 0.31
CA HIS A 67 -6.86 0.34 1.29
C HIS A 67 -6.58 -0.21 2.70
N ALA A 68 -7.34 -1.24 3.11
CA ALA A 68 -7.16 -1.91 4.39
C ALA A 68 -5.76 -2.53 4.57
N LYS A 69 -5.16 -3.08 3.51
CA LYS A 69 -3.79 -3.62 3.58
C LYS A 69 -2.76 -2.51 3.74
N ILE A 70 -2.95 -1.38 3.07
CA ILE A 70 -2.07 -0.21 3.20
C ILE A 70 -2.16 0.36 4.62
N ILE A 71 -3.36 0.53 5.18
CA ILE A 71 -3.54 0.98 6.57
C ILE A 71 -2.79 0.05 7.53
N GLY A 72 -3.00 -1.26 7.42
CA GLY A 72 -2.32 -2.23 8.28
C GLY A 72 -0.79 -2.18 8.16
N LEU A 73 -0.25 -1.90 6.96
CA LEU A 73 1.18 -1.68 6.76
C LEU A 73 1.66 -0.40 7.44
N VAL A 74 0.92 0.70 7.30
CA VAL A 74 1.22 1.98 7.96
C VAL A 74 1.27 1.81 9.48
N GLU A 75 0.29 1.13 10.07
CA GLU A 75 0.26 0.85 11.51
C GLU A 75 1.46 0.02 11.98
N GLN A 76 1.83 -1.00 11.20
CA GLN A 76 3.01 -1.83 11.49
C GLN A 76 4.31 -1.01 11.42
N LEU A 77 4.42 -0.11 10.43
CA LEU A 77 5.56 0.77 10.27
C LEU A 77 5.64 1.81 11.40
N ASP A 78 4.51 2.42 11.78
CA ASP A 78 4.42 3.32 12.93
C ASP A 78 4.91 2.64 14.21
N LYS A 79 4.46 1.40 14.43
CA LYS A 79 4.88 0.61 15.59
C LYS A 79 6.39 0.32 15.55
N ALA A 80 6.91 -0.10 14.41
CA ALA A 80 8.33 -0.41 14.26
C ALA A 80 9.23 0.82 14.46
N LEU A 81 8.80 2.00 13.99
CA LEU A 81 9.49 3.27 14.22
C LEU A 81 9.46 3.69 15.70
N LYS A 82 8.28 3.59 16.35
CA LYS A 82 8.12 3.90 17.79
C LYS A 82 8.98 3.02 18.68
N GLU A 83 9.05 1.73 18.38
CA GLU A 83 9.83 0.74 19.13
C GLU A 83 11.34 0.81 18.82
N LYS A 84 11.79 1.75 17.97
CA LYS A 84 13.17 1.90 17.50
C LYS A 84 13.76 0.57 17.01
N ILE A 85 12.92 -0.29 16.45
CA ILE A 85 13.37 -1.53 15.82
C ILE A 85 14.34 -1.10 14.72
N LYS A 86 15.51 -1.76 14.63
CA LYS A 86 16.46 -1.51 13.54
C LYS A 86 15.81 -1.89 12.22
N LEU A 87 15.07 -0.95 11.63
CA LEU A 87 14.39 -1.06 10.35
C LEU A 87 15.37 -1.36 9.22
N ASP A 88 16.65 -1.02 9.41
CA ASP A 88 17.76 -1.41 8.53
C ASP A 88 17.90 -2.94 8.35
N ARG A 89 17.34 -3.75 9.27
CA ARG A 89 17.28 -5.23 9.14
C ARG A 89 16.06 -5.70 8.33
N PHE A 90 14.96 -4.94 8.34
CA PHE A 90 13.71 -5.28 7.66
C PHE A 90 13.66 -4.74 6.23
N LEU A 91 14.21 -3.55 6.01
CA LEU A 91 14.35 -2.90 4.71
C LEU A 91 15.73 -3.27 4.16
N SER A 92 15.84 -4.48 3.62
CA SER A 92 17.04 -4.89 2.90
C SER A 92 17.33 -3.89 1.77
N LYS A 93 18.61 -3.59 1.52
CA LYS A 93 19.09 -2.69 0.46
C LYS A 93 18.60 -3.03 -0.96
N SER A 94 17.87 -4.14 -1.15
CA SER A 94 17.43 -4.65 -2.46
C SER A 94 16.04 -4.19 -2.92
N ILE A 95 15.39 -3.25 -2.23
CA ILE A 95 14.10 -2.68 -2.66
C ILE A 95 14.26 -1.20 -3.07
N LEU A 96 15.47 -0.80 -3.47
CA LEU A 96 15.76 0.43 -4.22
C LEU A 96 15.88 0.10 -5.70
#